data_AF-A0A2M7IVF5-F1
#
_entry.id   AF-A0A2M7IVF5-F1
#
_cell.length_a   1.000
_cell.length_b   1.000
_cell.length_c   1.000
_cell.angle_alpha   90.00
_cell.angle_beta   90.00
_cell.angle_gamma   90.00
#
_symmetry.space_group_name_H-M   'P 1'
#
loop_
_entity.id
_entity.type
_entity.pdbx_description
1 polymer ?
#
loop_
_entity_poly.entity_id
_entity_poly.type
_entity_poly.pdbx_seq_one_letter_code
_entity_poly.pdbx_strand_id
1 'polypeptide(L)'
;MKNPDAVLAFRRAAARWERVITTPITTVIDVDYGIQGFGVFFPPEVLGSSWPTGYYAQLDDLGYALVPDIVQHLKDVKPSDPQLNALYDAIPFPTHSTLQTDFGIAVGTLTNLQALGFIEAEVSANPNVNPFGSVPAIAFNSLFPFDLDPSDGIASTQYDFDAVCTHEIGHALGFFMATTFVTH
;
A
#
# COMPACT_ATOMS: atom_id res chain seq x y z
N MET A 1 -9.77 -14.08 -0.44
CA MET A 1 -9.24 -15.05 -1.43
C MET A 1 -9.62 -16.49 -1.03
N LYS A 2 -10.08 -17.34 -1.97
CA LYS A 2 -10.53 -18.74 -1.68
C LYS A 2 -9.63 -19.85 -2.24
N ASN A 3 -8.77 -19.58 -3.23
CA ASN A 3 -7.87 -20.58 -3.82
C ASN A 3 -6.65 -20.82 -2.88
N PRO A 4 -6.40 -22.04 -2.39
CA PRO A 4 -5.36 -22.31 -1.39
C PRO A 4 -3.94 -22.10 -1.92
N ASP A 5 -3.67 -22.44 -3.19
CA ASP A 5 -2.34 -22.30 -3.79
C ASP A 5 -2.02 -20.82 -4.04
N ALA A 6 -3.01 -20.04 -4.49
CA ALA A 6 -2.90 -18.60 -4.61
C ALA A 6 -2.67 -17.93 -3.24
N VAL A 7 -3.34 -18.40 -2.17
CA VAL A 7 -3.10 -17.90 -0.80
C VAL A 7 -1.66 -18.20 -0.36
N LEU A 8 -1.15 -19.39 -0.65
CA LEU A 8 0.22 -19.76 -0.31
C LEU A 8 1.23 -18.90 -1.07
N ALA A 9 1.02 -18.66 -2.36
CA ALA A 9 1.84 -17.77 -3.17
C ALA A 9 1.83 -16.33 -2.65
N PHE A 10 0.66 -15.78 -2.37
CA PHE A 10 0.53 -14.45 -1.80
C PHE A 10 1.30 -14.31 -0.47
N ARG A 11 1.22 -15.32 0.41
CA ARG A 11 1.97 -15.35 1.67
C ARG A 11 3.49 -15.39 1.47
N ARG A 12 3.99 -16.11 0.45
CA ARG A 12 5.42 -16.11 0.12
C ARG A 12 5.87 -14.73 -0.37
N ALA A 13 5.08 -14.08 -1.22
CA ALA A 13 5.35 -12.72 -1.67
C ALA A 13 5.35 -11.71 -0.49
N ALA A 14 4.37 -11.81 0.41
CA ALA A 14 4.31 -10.99 1.63
C ALA A 14 5.55 -11.20 2.52
N ALA A 15 5.96 -12.45 2.74
CA ALA A 15 7.15 -12.77 3.52
C ALA A 15 8.46 -12.23 2.91
N ARG A 16 8.50 -11.94 1.60
CA ARG A 16 9.65 -11.25 0.98
C ARG A 16 9.65 -9.77 1.32
N TRP A 17 8.50 -9.11 1.26
CA TRP A 17 8.36 -7.73 1.72
C TRP A 17 8.74 -7.59 3.20
N GLU A 18 8.29 -8.50 4.06
CA GLU A 18 8.64 -8.51 5.48
C GLU A 18 10.16 -8.61 5.74
N ARG A 19 10.94 -9.22 4.84
CA ARG A 19 12.40 -9.33 4.97
C ARG A 19 13.14 -8.05 4.59
N VAL A 20 12.55 -7.17 3.79
CA VAL A 20 13.22 -5.97 3.26
C VAL A 20 12.73 -4.67 3.91
N ILE A 21 11.51 -4.66 4.47
CA ILE A 21 10.99 -3.51 5.20
C ILE A 21 11.58 -3.47 6.61
N THR A 22 12.17 -2.34 6.97
CA THR A 22 12.85 -2.13 8.26
C THR A 22 11.99 -1.43 9.30
N THR A 23 10.83 -0.91 8.91
CA THR A 23 9.84 -0.27 9.80
C THR A 23 8.78 -1.30 10.16
N PRO A 24 8.82 -1.93 11.36
CA PRO A 24 7.86 -2.95 11.72
C PRO A 24 6.49 -2.31 11.96
N ILE A 25 5.56 -2.56 11.05
CA ILE A 25 4.14 -2.23 11.21
C ILE A 25 3.28 -3.44 10.89
N THR A 26 2.05 -3.44 11.41
CA THR A 26 1.00 -4.33 10.94
C THR A 26 0.07 -3.52 10.06
N THR A 27 -0.24 -4.05 8.87
CA THR A 27 -1.23 -3.47 7.97
C THR A 27 -2.09 -4.58 7.41
N VAL A 28 -3.36 -4.26 7.12
CA VAL A 28 -4.32 -5.21 6.56
C VAL A 28 -4.51 -4.89 5.09
N ILE A 29 -4.48 -5.93 4.26
CA ILE A 29 -4.74 -5.83 2.83
C ILE A 29 -5.86 -6.82 2.50
N ASP A 30 -6.94 -6.34 1.88
CA ASP A 30 -7.99 -7.21 1.36
C ASP A 30 -7.55 -7.81 0.03
N VAL A 31 -7.82 -9.11 -0.18
CA VAL A 31 -7.28 -9.82 -1.35
C VAL A 31 -8.32 -10.73 -1.99
N ASP A 32 -8.51 -10.56 -3.30
CA ASP A 32 -9.39 -11.39 -4.12
C ASP A 32 -8.65 -12.11 -5.25
N TYR A 33 -9.18 -13.26 -5.67
CA TYR A 33 -8.68 -14.05 -6.79
C TYR A 33 -9.86 -14.68 -7.52
N GLY A 34 -10.07 -14.30 -8.78
CA GLY A 34 -11.19 -14.79 -9.57
C GLY A 34 -11.30 -14.10 -10.91
N ILE A 35 -12.39 -14.38 -11.65
CA ILE A 35 -12.70 -13.70 -12.92
C ILE A 35 -13.18 -12.25 -12.72
N GLN A 36 -13.49 -11.89 -11.48
CA GLN A 36 -13.84 -10.56 -11.01
C GLN A 36 -12.98 -10.24 -9.80
N GLY A 37 -12.60 -8.98 -9.63
CA GLY A 37 -12.04 -8.45 -8.40
C GLY A 37 -13.11 -7.70 -7.64
N PHE A 38 -13.46 -8.17 -6.44
CA PHE A 38 -14.47 -7.52 -5.59
C PHE A 38 -15.82 -7.29 -6.30
N GLY A 39 -16.22 -8.24 -7.16
CA GLY A 39 -17.48 -8.18 -7.93
C GLY A 39 -17.42 -7.38 -9.24
N VAL A 40 -16.26 -6.82 -9.60
CA VAL A 40 -16.07 -6.08 -10.85
C VAL A 40 -15.18 -6.88 -11.80
N PHE A 41 -15.57 -6.97 -13.08
CA PHE A 41 -14.74 -7.62 -14.09
C PHE A 41 -13.46 -6.83 -14.35
N PHE A 42 -12.35 -7.55 -14.53
CA PHE A 42 -11.08 -6.95 -14.91
C PHE A 42 -11.16 -6.35 -16.32
N PRO A 43 -10.46 -5.22 -16.57
CA PRO A 43 -10.18 -4.78 -17.93
C PRO A 43 -9.39 -5.85 -18.71
N PRO A 44 -9.40 -5.81 -20.05
CA PRO A 44 -8.55 -6.66 -20.87
C PRO A 44 -7.08 -6.54 -20.46
N GLU A 45 -6.32 -7.64 -20.56
CA GLU A 45 -4.86 -7.67 -20.37
C GLU A 45 -4.39 -7.33 -18.94
N VAL A 46 -5.29 -7.29 -17.95
CA VAL A 46 -4.94 -7.03 -16.55
C VAL A 46 -4.80 -8.32 -15.76
N LEU A 47 -3.57 -8.63 -15.33
CA LEU A 47 -3.22 -9.79 -14.50
C LEU A 47 -3.63 -9.59 -13.04
N GLY A 48 -3.46 -8.37 -12.54
CA GLY A 48 -3.76 -7.96 -11.17
C GLY A 48 -4.02 -6.46 -11.08
N SER A 49 -4.69 -6.04 -10.02
CA SER A 49 -4.97 -4.64 -9.75
C SER A 49 -4.95 -4.38 -8.25
N SER A 50 -4.36 -3.26 -7.87
CA SER A 50 -4.26 -2.80 -6.49
C SER A 50 -4.93 -1.44 -6.31
N TRP A 51 -5.61 -1.28 -5.18
CA TRP A 51 -6.21 -0.03 -4.74
C TRP A 51 -5.59 0.37 -3.41
N PRO A 52 -4.61 1.28 -3.40
CA PRO A 52 -4.13 1.85 -2.15
C PRO A 52 -5.22 2.75 -1.54
N THR A 53 -5.32 2.75 -0.22
CA THR A 53 -6.22 3.65 0.51
C THR A 53 -5.52 4.95 0.83
N GLY A 54 -6.02 6.07 0.32
CA GLY A 54 -5.58 7.41 0.72
C GLY A 54 -6.22 7.82 2.05
N TYR A 55 -5.47 8.52 2.90
CA TYR A 55 -5.95 9.02 4.18
C TYR A 55 -5.32 10.39 4.53
N TYR A 56 -5.97 11.13 5.42
CA TYR A 56 -5.41 12.37 5.99
C TYR A 56 -4.57 12.02 7.22
N ALA A 57 -3.35 12.54 7.31
CA ALA A 57 -2.54 12.36 8.52
C ALA A 57 -3.27 12.95 9.73
N GLN A 58 -3.33 12.21 10.85
CA GLN A 58 -4.01 12.64 12.08
C GLN A 58 -2.99 12.95 13.18
N LEU A 59 -3.25 14.00 13.95
CA LEU A 59 -2.52 14.29 15.20
C LEU A 59 -3.21 13.67 16.41
N ASP A 60 -4.54 13.69 16.38
CA ASP A 60 -5.45 13.14 17.38
C ASP A 60 -6.81 12.85 16.73
N ASP A 61 -7.79 12.41 17.53
CA ASP A 61 -9.14 12.06 17.08
C ASP A 61 -9.90 13.20 16.36
N LEU A 62 -9.47 14.46 16.54
CA LEU A 62 -10.19 15.65 16.07
C LEU A 62 -9.34 16.57 15.16
N GLY A 63 -8.03 16.29 15.01
CA GLY A 63 -7.06 17.16 14.35
C GLY A 63 -6.27 16.46 13.24
N TYR A 64 -6.13 17.17 12.10
CA TYR A 64 -5.26 16.74 11.01
C TYR A 64 -3.85 17.29 11.17
N ALA A 65 -2.85 16.48 10.81
CA ALA A 65 -1.47 16.94 10.73
C ALA A 65 -1.27 17.82 9.50
N LEU A 66 -0.59 18.94 9.71
CA LEU A 66 -0.14 19.82 8.65
C LEU A 66 1.29 19.49 8.25
N VAL A 67 1.76 20.04 7.14
CA VAL A 67 3.15 19.86 6.67
C VAL A 67 4.20 20.14 7.77
N PRO A 68 4.11 21.22 8.58
CA PRO A 68 5.07 21.44 9.67
C PRO A 68 5.09 20.33 10.70
N ASP A 69 3.95 19.71 10.99
CA ASP A 69 3.85 18.61 11.95
C ASP A 69 4.55 17.35 11.41
N ILE A 70 4.37 17.05 10.12
CA ILE A 70 5.11 15.96 9.45
C ILE A 70 6.62 16.23 9.51
N VAL A 71 7.04 17.45 9.17
CA VAL A 71 8.46 17.84 9.18
C VAL A 71 9.05 17.69 10.58
N GLN A 72 8.35 18.17 11.60
CA GLN A 72 8.81 18.04 12.98
C GLN A 72 8.89 16.56 13.40
N HIS A 73 7.86 15.78 13.10
CA HIS A 73 7.85 14.34 13.40
C HIS A 73 9.03 13.60 12.75
N LEU A 74 9.33 13.86 11.48
CA LEU A 74 10.44 13.21 10.78
C LEU A 74 11.80 13.54 11.43
N LYS A 75 11.98 14.76 11.92
CA LYS A 75 13.17 15.15 12.71
C LYS A 75 13.22 14.43 14.04
N ASP A 76 12.09 14.27 14.72
CA ASP A 76 12.00 13.59 16.01
C ASP A 76 12.30 12.08 15.90
N VAL A 77 12.00 11.46 14.75
CA VAL A 77 12.35 10.06 14.45
C VAL A 77 13.83 9.90 14.09
N LYS A 78 14.47 10.95 13.55
CA LYS A 78 15.88 10.94 13.14
C LYS A 78 16.68 12.12 13.74
N PRO A 79 16.67 12.30 15.08
CA PRO A 79 17.19 13.52 15.70
C PRO A 79 18.71 13.64 15.60
N SER A 80 19.40 12.53 15.35
CA SER A 80 20.86 12.44 15.25
C SER A 80 21.41 12.54 13.81
N ASP A 81 20.56 12.73 12.80
CA ASP A 81 20.98 12.87 11.41
C ASP A 81 20.95 14.35 10.96
N PRO A 82 22.07 15.08 11.03
CA PRO A 82 22.11 16.49 10.68
C PRO A 82 21.88 16.75 9.18
N GLN A 83 22.21 15.80 8.30
CA GLN A 83 21.98 15.95 6.87
C GLN A 83 20.49 15.86 6.56
N LEU A 84 19.83 14.86 7.15
CA LEU A 84 18.41 14.66 6.99
C LEU A 84 17.60 15.80 7.62
N ASN A 85 18.01 16.29 8.80
CA ASN A 85 17.39 17.45 9.43
C ASN A 85 17.52 18.72 8.58
N ALA A 86 18.70 18.98 7.99
CA ALA A 86 18.89 20.10 7.08
C ALA A 86 18.04 19.98 5.80
N LEU A 87 17.84 18.76 5.29
CA LEU A 87 16.93 18.50 4.17
C LEU A 87 15.48 18.83 4.55
N TYR A 88 15.04 18.42 5.74
CA TYR A 88 13.70 18.71 6.24
C TYR A 88 13.49 20.21 6.48
N ASP A 89 14.50 20.93 6.98
CA ASP A 89 14.48 22.40 7.12
C ASP A 89 14.37 23.14 5.78
N ALA A 90 14.79 22.52 4.69
CA ALA A 90 14.73 23.11 3.35
C ALA A 90 13.35 22.97 2.68
N ILE A 91 12.41 22.23 3.28
CA ILE A 91 11.04 22.10 2.76
C ILE A 91 10.36 23.47 2.86
N PRO A 92 9.93 24.10 1.74
CA PRO A 92 9.30 25.40 1.76
C PRO A 92 8.00 25.38 2.57
N PHE A 93 7.81 26.39 3.41
CA PHE A 93 6.53 26.64 4.10
C PHE A 93 6.04 28.07 3.86
N PRO A 94 4.81 28.27 3.31
CA PRO A 94 3.89 27.23 2.87
C PRO A 94 4.46 26.43 1.68
N THR A 95 4.15 25.14 1.63
CA THR A 95 4.49 24.30 0.47
C THR A 95 3.85 24.89 -0.78
N HIS A 96 4.61 24.94 -1.86
CA HIS A 96 4.07 25.49 -3.11
C HIS A 96 3.01 24.54 -3.67
N SER A 97 1.77 25.01 -3.76
CA SER A 97 0.66 24.30 -4.39
C SER A 97 0.23 25.03 -5.66
N THR A 98 -0.16 24.27 -6.67
CA THR A 98 -0.84 24.81 -7.86
C THR A 98 -2.33 25.06 -7.61
N LEU A 99 -2.85 24.63 -6.45
CA LEU A 99 -4.23 24.84 -6.05
C LEU A 99 -4.39 26.22 -5.40
N GLN A 100 -5.52 26.87 -5.69
CA GLN A 100 -5.86 28.21 -5.21
C GLN A 100 -6.06 28.29 -3.69
N THR A 101 -6.22 27.13 -3.04
CA THR A 101 -6.35 26.95 -1.59
C THR A 101 -5.51 25.74 -1.19
N ASP A 102 -4.43 25.98 -0.45
CA ASP A 102 -3.67 24.94 0.22
C ASP A 102 -4.02 25.00 1.71
N PHE A 103 -4.72 23.98 2.21
CA PHE A 103 -5.03 23.86 3.63
C PHE A 103 -3.83 23.35 4.44
N GLY A 104 -2.73 22.97 3.77
CA GLY A 104 -1.52 22.44 4.40
C GLY A 104 -1.69 21.05 5.01
N ILE A 105 -2.86 20.41 4.85
CA ILE A 105 -3.17 19.09 5.41
C ILE A 105 -2.34 18.04 4.68
N ALA A 106 -1.59 17.24 5.45
CA ALA A 106 -0.81 16.15 4.91
C ALA A 106 -1.70 14.96 4.53
N VAL A 107 -1.48 14.43 3.34
CA VAL A 107 -2.15 13.24 2.80
C VAL A 107 -1.12 12.19 2.42
N GLY A 108 -1.49 10.92 2.57
CA GLY A 108 -0.64 9.79 2.21
C GLY A 108 -1.46 8.52 2.04
N THR A 109 -0.80 7.43 1.68
CA THR A 109 -1.45 6.12 1.75
C THR A 109 -1.56 5.68 3.21
N LEU A 110 -2.61 4.91 3.52
CA LEU A 110 -2.85 4.36 4.85
C LEU A 110 -1.58 3.69 5.40
N THR A 111 -0.97 2.81 4.62
CA THR A 111 0.22 2.06 5.02
C THR A 111 1.43 2.96 5.29
N ASN A 112 1.65 4.01 4.49
CA ASN A 112 2.75 4.95 4.76
C ASN A 112 2.49 5.79 6.00
N LEU A 113 1.26 6.24 6.22
CA LEU A 113 0.89 7.01 7.40
C LEU A 113 0.90 6.15 8.68
N GLN A 114 0.59 4.86 8.58
CA GLN A 114 0.81 3.87 9.64
C GLN A 114 2.32 3.70 9.93
N ALA A 115 3.15 3.56 8.90
CA ALA A 115 4.60 3.48 9.05
C ALA A 115 5.22 4.73 9.70
N LEU A 116 4.60 5.89 9.48
CA LEU A 116 4.98 7.17 10.07
C LEU A 116 4.28 7.44 11.42
N GLY A 117 3.41 6.55 11.91
CA GLY A 117 2.74 6.72 13.20
C GLY A 117 1.67 7.80 13.27
N PHE A 118 1.20 8.33 12.12
CA PHE A 118 0.07 9.28 12.06
C PHE A 118 -1.29 8.60 12.06
N ILE A 119 -1.30 7.28 11.89
CA ILE A 119 -2.51 6.48 11.84
C ILE A 119 -2.23 5.15 12.53
N GLU A 120 -3.20 4.66 13.31
CA GLU A 120 -3.12 3.35 13.94
C GLU A 120 -3.24 2.19 12.93
N ALA A 121 -2.76 1.01 13.30
CA ALA A 121 -2.76 -0.17 12.43
C ALA A 121 -4.18 -0.62 12.00
N GLU A 122 -5.22 -0.30 12.79
CA GLU A 122 -6.60 -0.77 12.60
C GLU A 122 -7.62 0.38 12.64
N VAL A 123 -7.60 1.24 11.62
CA VAL A 123 -8.56 2.35 11.56
C VAL A 123 -9.98 1.83 11.33
N SER A 124 -10.86 2.02 12.31
CA SER A 124 -12.30 1.77 12.18
C SER A 124 -12.67 0.30 11.93
N ALA A 125 -12.02 -0.62 12.65
CA ALA A 125 -12.46 -2.00 12.77
C ALA A 125 -13.83 -2.07 13.45
N ASN A 126 -14.91 -2.22 12.69
CA ASN A 126 -16.16 -2.73 13.24
C ASN A 126 -16.23 -4.23 12.95
N PRO A 127 -15.88 -5.11 13.90
CA PRO A 127 -15.80 -6.55 13.66
C PRO A 127 -17.14 -7.17 13.21
N ASN A 128 -18.25 -6.46 13.39
CA ASN A 128 -19.59 -6.92 13.00
C ASN A 128 -20.03 -6.44 11.61
N VAL A 129 -19.31 -5.51 10.96
CA VAL A 129 -19.72 -4.89 9.68
C VAL A 129 -18.58 -4.86 8.67
N ASN A 130 -17.45 -4.32 9.08
CA ASN A 130 -16.22 -4.31 8.32
C ASN A 130 -15.06 -4.39 9.33
N PRO A 131 -14.49 -5.59 9.55
CA PRO A 131 -13.54 -5.81 10.63
C PRO A 131 -12.26 -4.99 10.49
N PHE A 132 -11.99 -4.36 9.34
CA PHE A 132 -10.75 -3.64 9.10
C PHE A 132 -10.94 -2.22 8.55
N GLY A 133 -12.18 -1.77 8.35
CA GLY A 133 -12.44 -0.44 7.78
C GLY A 133 -12.02 -0.32 6.30
N SER A 134 -11.71 0.89 5.85
CA SER A 134 -11.23 1.11 4.49
C SER A 134 -9.75 0.75 4.43
N VAL A 135 -9.41 -0.37 3.79
CA VAL A 135 -8.05 -0.91 3.70
C VAL A 135 -7.60 -1.04 2.25
N PRO A 136 -6.28 -1.08 1.99
CA PRO A 136 -5.77 -1.41 0.68
C PRO A 136 -6.34 -2.73 0.18
N ALA A 137 -6.64 -2.80 -1.10
CA ALA A 137 -7.22 -3.99 -1.70
C ALA A 137 -6.42 -4.44 -2.92
N ILE A 138 -6.32 -5.75 -3.14
CA ILE A 138 -5.66 -6.35 -4.31
C ILE A 138 -6.60 -7.39 -4.91
N ALA A 139 -6.76 -7.40 -6.22
CA ALA A 139 -7.47 -8.46 -6.93
C ALA A 139 -6.62 -9.04 -8.05
N PHE A 140 -6.63 -10.36 -8.18
CA PHE A 140 -5.92 -11.09 -9.23
C PHE A 140 -6.89 -11.78 -10.20
N ASN A 141 -6.60 -11.69 -11.48
CA ASN A 141 -7.47 -12.15 -12.55
C ASN A 141 -7.22 -13.61 -12.92
N SER A 142 -8.09 -14.50 -12.46
CA SER A 142 -7.96 -15.94 -12.71
C SER A 142 -8.26 -16.38 -14.15
N LEU A 143 -8.55 -15.45 -15.07
CA LEU A 143 -8.63 -15.75 -16.51
C LEU A 143 -7.24 -15.95 -17.14
N PHE A 144 -6.18 -15.47 -16.47
CA PHE A 144 -4.80 -15.70 -16.91
C PHE A 144 -4.29 -17.04 -16.39
N PRO A 145 -3.49 -17.77 -17.21
CA PRO A 145 -2.85 -19.00 -16.78
C PRO A 145 -1.70 -18.68 -15.82
N PHE A 146 -1.99 -18.61 -14.52
CA PHE A 146 -0.97 -18.42 -13.51
C PHE A 146 -0.25 -19.73 -13.17
N ASP A 147 1.04 -19.63 -12.92
CA ASP A 147 1.81 -20.60 -12.15
C ASP A 147 1.78 -20.18 -10.68
N LEU A 148 1.21 -21.04 -9.82
CA LEU A 148 1.04 -20.82 -8.39
C LEU A 148 2.11 -21.54 -7.55
N ASP A 149 2.93 -22.41 -8.16
CA ASP A 149 3.97 -23.19 -7.49
C ASP A 149 5.37 -22.86 -8.05
N PRO A 150 6.17 -22.04 -7.33
CA PRO A 150 7.48 -21.63 -7.81
C PRO A 150 8.55 -22.73 -7.69
N SER A 151 8.20 -23.95 -7.25
CA SER A 151 9.19 -25.00 -6.93
C SER A 151 9.71 -25.78 -8.14
N ASP A 152 8.99 -25.80 -9.26
CA ASP A 152 9.36 -26.51 -10.50
C ASP A 152 9.65 -25.57 -11.68
N GLY A 153 9.54 -24.25 -11.46
CA GLY A 153 9.84 -23.21 -12.43
C GLY A 153 8.66 -22.89 -13.34
N ILE A 154 8.67 -21.70 -13.94
CA ILE A 154 7.51 -21.19 -14.67
C ILE A 154 7.48 -21.71 -16.11
N ALA A 155 6.41 -22.43 -16.47
CA ALA A 155 6.18 -22.87 -17.84
C ALA A 155 6.01 -21.68 -18.80
N SER A 156 6.44 -21.82 -20.06
CA SER A 156 6.39 -20.73 -21.05
C SER A 156 4.98 -20.23 -21.40
N THR A 157 3.94 -20.97 -20.99
CA THR A 157 2.53 -20.63 -21.20
C THR A 157 1.86 -20.07 -19.95
N GLN A 158 2.61 -19.90 -18.85
CA GLN A 158 2.11 -19.42 -17.59
C GLN A 158 2.79 -18.12 -17.16
N TYR A 159 2.08 -17.35 -16.36
CA TYR A 159 2.59 -16.16 -15.70
C TYR A 159 3.03 -16.49 -14.28
N ASP A 160 4.15 -15.92 -13.84
CA ASP A 160 4.64 -16.02 -12.47
C ASP A 160 3.70 -15.26 -11.51
N PHE A 161 2.82 -15.99 -10.82
CA PHE A 161 1.87 -15.38 -9.90
C PHE A 161 2.55 -14.75 -8.68
N ASP A 162 3.68 -15.29 -8.26
CA ASP A 162 4.41 -14.86 -7.08
C ASP A 162 5.17 -13.55 -7.36
N ALA A 163 5.64 -13.33 -8.59
CA ALA A 163 6.10 -12.02 -9.07
C ALA A 163 4.96 -11.00 -9.14
N VAL A 164 3.79 -11.38 -9.69
CA VAL A 164 2.62 -10.49 -9.73
C VAL A 164 2.15 -10.12 -8.32
N CYS A 165 2.07 -11.08 -7.40
CA CYS A 165 1.78 -10.81 -5.99
C CYS A 165 2.80 -9.84 -5.37
N THR A 166 4.09 -10.05 -5.63
CA THR A 166 5.15 -9.17 -5.11
C THR A 166 4.96 -7.74 -5.61
N HIS A 167 4.63 -7.57 -6.89
CA HIS A 167 4.34 -6.28 -7.52
C HIS A 167 3.12 -5.59 -6.88
N GLU A 168 1.98 -6.28 -6.82
CA GLU A 168 0.73 -5.72 -6.31
C GLU A 168 0.82 -5.38 -4.81
N ILE A 169 1.50 -6.20 -4.00
CA ILE A 169 1.76 -5.86 -2.59
C ILE A 169 2.57 -4.56 -2.50
N GLY A 170 3.52 -4.31 -3.40
CA GLY A 170 4.24 -3.04 -3.44
C GLY A 170 3.31 -1.84 -3.59
N HIS A 171 2.34 -1.92 -4.50
CA HIS A 171 1.33 -0.88 -4.67
C HIS A 171 0.46 -0.69 -3.41
N ALA A 172 0.00 -1.78 -2.79
CA ALA A 172 -0.77 -1.71 -1.55
C ALA A 172 0.01 -1.14 -0.35
N LEU A 173 1.34 -1.33 -0.32
CA LEU A 173 2.24 -0.74 0.69
C LEU A 173 2.55 0.75 0.44
N GLY A 174 2.03 1.34 -0.62
CA GLY A 174 2.23 2.74 -0.98
C GLY A 174 3.40 3.00 -1.94
N PHE A 175 4.04 1.95 -2.47
CA PHE A 175 4.94 2.07 -3.62
C PHE A 175 4.11 2.10 -4.91
N PHE A 176 3.26 3.12 -5.06
CA PHE A 176 2.47 3.33 -6.28
C PHE A 176 3.16 4.36 -7.18
N MET A 177 3.15 4.09 -8.48
CA MET A 177 3.35 5.12 -9.50
C MET A 177 1.95 5.58 -9.91
N ALA A 178 1.74 6.87 -10.19
CA ALA A 178 0.41 7.46 -10.43
C ALA A 178 -0.41 6.84 -11.59
N THR A 179 0.15 5.86 -12.30
CA THR A 179 -0.53 5.00 -13.27
C THR A 179 0.22 3.67 -13.38
N THR A 180 -0.33 2.57 -12.86
CA THR A 180 0.08 1.22 -13.29
C THR A 180 -1.14 0.30 -13.38
N PHE A 181 -1.37 -0.21 -14.59
CA PHE A 181 -2.02 -1.49 -14.84
C PHE A 181 -0.88 -2.47 -15.18
N VAL A 182 -0.89 -3.69 -14.65
CA VAL A 182 0.03 -4.73 -15.14
C VAL A 182 -0.54 -5.23 -16.46
N THR A 183 -0.05 -4.66 -17.56
CA THR A 183 -0.29 -5.13 -18.92
C THR A 183 1.00 -5.73 -19.46
N HIS A 184 0.95 -6.97 -19.94
CA HIS A 184 2.03 -7.62 -20.68
C HIS A 184 1.58 -7.93 -22.10
#